data_AF-A0A2V9KP82-F1
#
_entry.id   AF-A0A2V9KP82-F1
#
_cell.length_a   1.000
_cell.length_b   1.000
_cell.length_c   1.000
_cell.angle_alpha   90.00
_cell.angle_beta   90.00
_cell.angle_gamma   90.00
#
_symmetry.space_group_name_H-M   'P 1'
#
loop_
_entity.id
_entity.type
_entity.pdbx_description
1 polymer ?
#
loop_
_entity_poly.entity_id
_entity_poly.type
_entity_poly.pdbx_seq_one_letter_code
_entity_poly.pdbx_strand_id
1 'polypeptide(L)'
;MGAAAWGVLALAPLDPRFGIGLIEKLFLQAPLVIVPLGLALAGVRGSIERAAGLAQPWAAAAAVASFFLPAGERAGLLALPWLAVTALAGVAGILRFAHGAWRRTGEACFASALTMLPVGGFGFVLSRLHLDPLGYGEPLGLLTGVHFHFAAFVAPLFAGA
;
A
#
# COMPACT_ATOMS: atom_id res chain seq x y z
N MET A 1 6.67 -1.19 -16.87
CA MET A 1 7.48 -1.18 -15.62
C MET A 1 7.08 -2.27 -14.63
N GLY A 2 5.79 -2.59 -14.44
CA GLY A 2 5.36 -3.63 -13.49
C GLY A 2 5.97 -5.03 -13.68
N ALA A 3 6.16 -5.50 -14.92
CA ALA A 3 6.78 -6.80 -15.21
C ALA A 3 8.27 -6.87 -14.79
N ALA A 4 9.01 -5.76 -14.94
CA ALA A 4 10.42 -5.69 -14.53
C ALA A 4 10.54 -5.68 -13.00
N ALA A 5 9.68 -4.93 -12.30
CA ALA A 5 9.62 -4.95 -10.84
C ALA A 5 9.23 -6.34 -10.29
N TRP A 6 8.32 -7.03 -10.97
CA TRP A 6 7.99 -8.44 -10.70
C TRP A 6 9.18 -9.37 -10.88
N GLY A 7 9.86 -9.30 -12.02
CA GLY A 7 11.02 -10.15 -12.30
C GLY A 7 12.16 -9.92 -11.31
N VAL A 8 12.47 -8.65 -11.00
CA VAL A 8 13.55 -8.32 -10.06
C VAL A 8 13.23 -8.81 -8.64
N LEU A 9 12.01 -8.61 -8.12
CA LEU A 9 11.65 -9.04 -6.77
C LEU A 9 11.47 -10.56 -6.65
N ALA A 10 10.90 -11.21 -7.67
CA ALA A 10 10.69 -12.66 -7.67
C ALA A 10 12.03 -13.43 -7.78
N LEU A 11 12.98 -12.90 -8.56
CA LEU A 11 14.29 -13.53 -8.78
C LEU A 11 15.36 -13.08 -7.79
N ALA A 12 15.13 -11.98 -7.04
CA ALA A 12 16.03 -11.59 -5.96
C ALA A 12 16.15 -12.75 -4.97
N PRO A 13 17.37 -13.18 -4.59
CA PRO A 13 17.57 -14.23 -3.61
C PRO A 13 16.82 -13.93 -2.31
N LEU A 14 16.32 -14.97 -1.64
CA LEU A 14 15.97 -14.82 -0.22
C LEU A 14 17.30 -14.71 0.53
N ASP A 15 17.64 -13.52 0.99
CA ASP A 15 18.84 -13.31 1.79
C ASP A 15 18.43 -13.07 3.25
N PRO A 16 18.62 -14.07 4.13
CA PRO A 16 18.34 -13.95 5.56
C PRO A 16 19.11 -12.80 6.22
N ARG A 17 20.23 -12.35 5.64
CA ARG A 17 21.09 -11.29 6.20
C ARG A 17 20.48 -9.90 6.07
N PHE A 18 19.59 -9.69 5.09
CA PHE A 18 18.90 -8.42 4.86
C PHE A 18 17.43 -8.45 5.32
N GLY A 19 16.93 -9.58 5.83
CA GLY A 19 15.56 -9.69 6.35
C GLY A 19 14.47 -9.58 5.28
N ILE A 20 14.78 -9.76 3.99
CA ILE A 20 13.78 -9.76 2.91
C ILE A 20 13.34 -11.20 2.64
N GLY A 21 12.37 -11.66 3.45
CA GLY A 21 11.69 -12.93 3.30
C GLY A 21 10.57 -12.89 2.25
N LEU A 22 9.71 -13.91 2.26
CA LEU A 22 8.58 -14.02 1.34
C LEU A 22 7.55 -12.90 1.58
N ILE A 23 7.24 -12.60 2.84
CA ILE A 23 6.18 -11.65 3.21
C ILE A 23 6.61 -10.23 2.83
N GLU A 24 7.88 -9.88 3.02
CA GLU A 24 8.47 -8.61 2.61
C GLU A 24 8.42 -8.46 1.09
N LYS A 25 8.75 -9.51 0.32
CA LYS A 25 8.64 -9.47 -1.14
C LYS A 25 7.20 -9.25 -1.60
N LEU A 26 6.24 -9.97 -1.01
CA LEU A 26 4.82 -9.78 -1.28
C LEU A 26 4.39 -8.35 -0.97
N PHE A 27 4.81 -7.83 0.19
CA PHE A 27 4.53 -6.45 0.56
C PHE A 27 5.13 -5.47 -0.44
N LEU A 28 6.40 -5.62 -0.85
CA LEU A 28 7.07 -4.71 -1.80
C LEU A 28 6.38 -4.65 -3.16
N GLN A 29 5.67 -5.71 -3.57
CA GLN A 29 4.83 -5.67 -4.77
C GLN A 29 3.67 -4.68 -4.65
N ALA A 30 3.16 -4.43 -3.44
CA ALA A 30 2.08 -3.48 -3.21
C ALA A 30 2.44 -2.05 -3.65
N PRO A 31 3.49 -1.40 -3.09
CA PRO A 31 3.89 -0.06 -3.50
C PRO A 31 4.50 -0.01 -4.90
N LEU A 32 5.12 -1.09 -5.40
CA LEU A 32 5.79 -1.04 -6.70
C LEU A 32 4.87 -1.36 -7.89
N VAL A 33 3.79 -2.11 -7.67
CA VAL A 33 2.95 -2.62 -8.75
C VAL A 33 1.47 -2.45 -8.44
N ILE A 34 0.99 -3.05 -7.36
CA ILE A 34 -0.46 -3.22 -7.15
C ILE A 34 -1.16 -1.87 -6.96
N VAL A 35 -0.67 -1.04 -6.05
CA VAL A 35 -1.26 0.27 -5.76
C VAL A 35 -1.16 1.23 -6.95
N PRO A 36 0.00 1.47 -7.57
CA PRO A 36 0.06 2.38 -8.72
C PRO A 36 -0.86 1.93 -9.88
N LEU A 37 -0.96 0.63 -10.17
CA LEU A 37 -1.90 0.13 -11.18
C LEU A 37 -3.36 0.30 -10.75
N GLY A 38 -3.69 0.02 -9.49
CA GLY A 38 -5.04 0.18 -8.98
C GLY A 38 -5.48 1.65 -8.90
N LEU A 39 -4.57 2.57 -8.58
CA LEU A 39 -4.83 4.02 -8.62
C LEU A 39 -5.07 4.48 -10.07
N ALA A 40 -4.31 3.97 -11.03
CA ALA A 40 -4.54 4.24 -12.44
C ALA A 40 -5.92 3.73 -12.91
N LEU A 41 -6.32 2.52 -12.48
CA LEU A 41 -7.62 1.93 -12.79
C LEU A 41 -8.78 2.69 -12.12
N ALA A 42 -8.63 3.11 -10.87
CA ALA A 42 -9.65 3.86 -10.13
C ALA A 42 -9.94 5.26 -10.71
N GLY A 43 -8.99 5.78 -11.50
CA GLY A 43 -9.06 7.07 -12.17
C GLY A 43 -8.81 8.28 -11.26
N VAL A 44 -8.25 9.35 -11.83
CA VAL A 44 -8.03 10.63 -11.14
C VAL A 44 -9.28 11.50 -11.29
N ARG A 45 -9.91 11.91 -10.17
CA ARG A 45 -11.12 12.76 -10.19
C ARG A 45 -10.96 14.10 -9.47
N GLY A 46 -9.89 14.27 -8.69
CA GLY A 46 -9.62 15.50 -7.95
C GLY A 46 -8.13 15.75 -7.74
N SER A 47 -7.84 16.80 -6.97
CA SER A 47 -6.47 17.18 -6.61
C SER A 47 -5.80 16.17 -5.67
N ILE A 48 -6.59 15.50 -4.82
CA ILE A 48 -6.07 14.54 -3.83
C ILE A 48 -5.58 13.27 -4.52
N GLU A 49 -6.35 12.70 -5.45
CA GLU A 49 -5.91 11.54 -6.23
C GLU A 49 -4.67 11.87 -7.07
N ARG A 50 -4.63 13.09 -7.63
CA ARG A 50 -3.45 13.57 -8.37
C ARG A 50 -2.23 13.67 -7.45
N ALA A 51 -2.38 14.23 -6.26
CA ALA A 51 -1.30 14.32 -5.29
C ALA A 51 -0.81 12.94 -4.85
N ALA A 52 -1.73 12.00 -4.59
CA ALA A 52 -1.39 10.61 -4.28
C ALA A 52 -0.57 9.98 -5.41
N GLY A 53 -1.01 10.12 -6.67
CA GLY A 53 -0.31 9.59 -7.84
C GLY A 53 1.08 10.20 -8.06
N LEU A 54 1.25 11.50 -7.81
CA LEU A 54 2.55 12.18 -7.95
C LEU A 54 3.53 11.84 -6.83
N ALA A 55 3.04 11.67 -5.60
CA ALA A 55 3.86 11.27 -4.46
C ALA A 55 4.20 9.77 -4.46
N GLN A 56 3.38 8.96 -5.14
CA GLN A 56 3.48 7.51 -5.18
C GLN A 56 4.89 6.95 -5.47
N PRO A 57 5.62 7.34 -6.53
CA PRO A 57 6.92 6.74 -6.83
C PRO A 57 7.97 7.02 -5.76
N TRP A 58 7.96 8.22 -5.20
CA TRP A 58 8.87 8.63 -4.12
C TRP A 58 8.59 7.89 -2.82
N ALA A 59 7.31 7.76 -2.48
CA ALA A 59 6.87 7.01 -1.32
C ALA A 59 7.17 5.51 -1.45
N ALA A 60 7.03 4.93 -2.65
CA ALA A 60 7.38 3.55 -2.92
C ALA A 60 8.89 3.32 -2.78
N ALA A 61 9.72 4.23 -3.29
CA ALA A 61 11.18 4.17 -3.12
C ALA A 61 11.59 4.23 -1.62
N ALA A 62 10.95 5.11 -0.84
CA ALA A 62 11.18 5.19 0.60
C ALA A 62 10.74 3.90 1.33
N ALA A 63 9.60 3.32 0.96
CA ALA A 63 9.14 2.04 1.50
C ALA A 63 10.14 0.92 1.22
N VAL A 64 10.65 0.81 -0.01
CA VAL A 64 11.70 -0.15 -0.39
C VAL A 64 12.97 0.08 0.45
N ALA A 65 13.42 1.34 0.54
CA ALA A 65 14.59 1.70 1.34
C ALA A 65 14.45 1.30 2.82
N SER A 66 13.23 1.35 3.37
CA SER A 66 12.97 1.00 4.76
C SER A 66 13.36 -0.46 5.10
N PHE A 67 13.25 -1.40 4.15
CA PHE A 67 13.58 -2.82 4.36
C PHE A 67 15.08 -3.11 4.39
N PHE A 68 15.92 -2.19 3.91
CA PHE A 68 17.38 -2.31 4.02
C PHE A 68 17.92 -1.86 5.39
N LEU A 69 17.04 -1.37 6.27
CA LEU A 69 17.36 -1.05 7.65
C LEU A 69 16.74 -2.11 8.58
N PRO A 70 17.35 -2.40 9.74
CA PRO A 70 16.65 -3.08 10.81
C PRO A 70 15.40 -2.31 11.20
N ALA A 71 14.31 -3.01 11.53
CA ALA A 71 13.10 -2.35 12.00
C ALA A 71 13.33 -1.66 13.35
N GLY A 72 12.72 -0.48 13.48
CA GLY A 72 12.99 0.54 14.49
C GLY A 72 12.68 1.93 13.94
N GLU A 73 13.07 2.97 14.67
CA GLU A 73 12.67 4.35 14.38
C GLU A 73 13.00 4.81 12.94
N ARG A 74 14.23 4.57 12.46
CA ARG A 74 14.66 4.99 11.12
C ARG A 74 13.88 4.31 10.00
N ALA A 75 13.63 3.02 10.14
CA ALA A 75 12.84 2.26 9.18
C ALA A 75 11.38 2.73 9.18
N GLY A 76 10.82 3.02 10.36
CA GLY A 76 9.49 3.59 10.51
C GLY A 76 9.36 4.98 9.87
N LEU A 77 10.34 5.86 10.05
CA LEU A 77 10.36 7.17 9.40
C LEU A 77 10.36 7.06 7.87
N LEU A 78 11.11 6.12 7.31
CA LEU A 78 11.09 5.84 5.86
C LEU A 78 9.77 5.23 5.37
N ALA A 79 8.98 4.63 6.28
CA ALA A 79 7.66 4.08 5.95
C ALA A 79 6.55 5.16 5.93
N LEU A 80 6.74 6.29 6.62
CA LEU A 80 5.72 7.36 6.72
C LEU A 80 5.30 7.96 5.36
N PRO A 81 6.18 8.19 4.38
CA PRO A 81 5.76 8.65 3.06
C PRO A 81 4.74 7.70 2.39
N TRP A 82 4.90 6.39 2.58
CA TRP A 82 3.93 5.41 2.08
C TRP A 82 2.58 5.53 2.77
N LEU A 83 2.58 5.65 4.10
CA LEU A 83 1.37 5.93 4.86
C LEU A 83 0.67 7.20 4.36
N ALA A 84 1.41 8.27 4.09
CA ALA A 84 0.85 9.50 3.54
C ALA A 84 0.14 9.29 2.19
N VAL A 85 0.75 8.54 1.26
CA VAL A 85 0.11 8.21 -0.03
C VAL A 85 -1.16 7.39 0.16
N THR A 86 -1.11 6.35 1.01
CA THR A 86 -2.29 5.53 1.30
C THR A 86 -3.40 6.34 1.98
N ALA A 87 -3.04 7.28 2.87
CA ALA A 87 -3.97 8.20 3.52
C ALA A 87 -4.63 9.16 2.52
N LEU A 88 -3.87 9.75 1.58
CA LEU A 88 -4.43 10.58 0.52
C LEU A 88 -5.44 9.79 -0.33
N ALA A 89 -5.08 8.55 -0.71
CA ALA A 89 -6.01 7.67 -1.41
C ALA A 89 -7.28 7.39 -0.58
N GLY A 90 -7.13 7.11 0.71
CA GLY A 90 -8.26 6.92 1.62
C GLY A 90 -9.19 8.13 1.71
N VAL A 91 -8.63 9.33 1.86
CA VAL A 91 -9.39 10.58 1.84
C VAL A 91 -10.11 10.76 0.51
N ALA A 92 -9.47 10.47 -0.62
CA ALA A 92 -10.14 10.51 -1.92
C ALA A 92 -11.31 9.52 -2.01
N GLY A 93 -11.17 8.30 -1.48
CA GLY A 93 -12.27 7.33 -1.38
C GLY A 93 -13.45 7.86 -0.57
N ILE A 94 -13.19 8.44 0.60
CA ILE A 94 -14.21 9.07 1.46
C ILE A 94 -14.89 10.23 0.73
N LEU A 95 -14.13 11.08 0.05
CA LEU A 95 -14.69 12.18 -0.73
C LEU A 95 -15.54 11.67 -1.90
N ARG A 96 -15.16 10.59 -2.58
CA ARG A 96 -16.00 9.98 -3.61
C ARG A 96 -17.33 9.52 -3.04
N PHE A 97 -17.33 8.91 -1.85
CA PHE A 97 -18.57 8.62 -1.14
C PHE A 97 -19.34 9.91 -0.90
N ALA A 98 -18.78 10.92 -0.25
CA ALA A 98 -19.46 12.19 0.02
C ALA A 98 -20.10 12.84 -1.24
N HIS A 99 -19.50 12.66 -2.42
CA HIS A 99 -20.03 13.13 -3.71
C HIS A 99 -20.97 12.15 -4.43
N GLY A 100 -21.46 11.11 -3.75
CA GLY A 100 -22.51 10.22 -4.24
C GLY A 100 -22.04 8.93 -4.90
N ALA A 101 -20.82 8.44 -4.63
CA ALA A 101 -20.34 7.16 -5.19
C ALA A 101 -21.27 5.98 -4.88
N TRP A 102 -22.00 5.99 -3.77
CA TRP A 102 -23.00 4.98 -3.41
C TRP A 102 -24.13 4.83 -4.44
N ARG A 103 -24.34 5.80 -5.34
CA ARG A 103 -25.39 5.76 -6.38
C ARG A 103 -25.05 4.85 -7.55
N ARG A 104 -23.79 4.46 -7.72
CA ARG A 104 -23.32 3.59 -8.81
C ARG A 104 -22.42 2.51 -8.24
N THR A 105 -22.76 1.25 -8.46
CA THR A 105 -22.03 0.11 -7.87
C THR A 105 -20.53 0.17 -8.15
N GLY A 106 -20.12 0.41 -9.41
CA GLY A 106 -18.69 0.52 -9.74
C GLY A 106 -17.95 1.65 -9.02
N GLU A 107 -18.63 2.78 -8.81
CA GLU A 107 -18.08 3.91 -8.07
C GLU A 107 -17.96 3.62 -6.57
N ALA A 108 -18.96 2.95 -6.00
CA ALA A 108 -18.92 2.50 -4.61
C ALA A 108 -17.78 1.48 -4.39
N CYS A 109 -17.56 0.59 -5.35
CA CYS A 109 -16.45 -0.36 -5.36
C CYS A 109 -15.09 0.33 -5.38
N PHE A 110 -14.88 1.29 -6.29
CA PHE A 110 -13.64 2.07 -6.34
C PHE A 110 -13.41 2.94 -5.10
N ALA A 111 -14.47 3.59 -4.58
CA ALA A 111 -14.38 4.36 -3.35
C ALA A 111 -14.03 3.48 -2.14
N SER A 112 -14.58 2.27 -2.07
CA SER A 112 -14.28 1.28 -1.03
C SER A 112 -12.82 0.83 -1.09
N ALA A 113 -12.32 0.50 -2.30
CA ALA A 113 -10.93 0.11 -2.50
C ALA A 113 -9.97 1.18 -1.95
N LEU A 114 -10.18 2.44 -2.35
CA LEU A 114 -9.34 3.55 -1.94
C LEU A 114 -9.37 3.77 -0.42
N THR A 115 -10.55 3.68 0.19
CA THR A 115 -10.76 3.91 1.63
C THR A 115 -10.02 2.90 2.51
N MET A 116 -9.73 1.70 2.01
CA MET A 116 -9.07 0.62 2.77
C MET A 116 -7.54 0.68 2.71
N LEU A 117 -6.94 1.39 1.76
CA LEU A 117 -5.48 1.52 1.64
C LEU A 117 -4.76 2.03 2.90
N PRO A 118 -5.26 3.05 3.64
CA PRO A 118 -4.60 3.54 4.84
C PRO A 118 -4.37 2.47 5.90
N VAL A 119 -5.25 1.47 6.01
CA VAL A 119 -5.12 0.38 6.98
C VAL A 119 -3.87 -0.45 6.68
N GLY A 120 -3.63 -0.74 5.40
CA GLY A 120 -2.41 -1.42 4.96
C GLY A 120 -1.16 -0.57 5.18
N GLY A 121 -1.24 0.75 4.93
CA GLY A 121 -0.15 1.68 5.21
C GLY A 121 0.19 1.77 6.71
N PHE A 122 -0.83 1.74 7.57
CA PHE A 122 -0.65 1.77 9.01
C PHE A 122 -0.01 0.48 9.53
N GLY A 123 -0.49 -0.69 9.08
CA GLY A 123 0.12 -1.98 9.40
C GLY A 123 1.61 -2.04 9.00
N PHE A 124 1.95 -1.48 7.84
CA PHE A 124 3.35 -1.36 7.41
C PHE A 124 4.19 -0.48 8.33
N VAL A 125 3.72 0.73 8.69
CA VAL A 125 4.47 1.63 9.58
C VAL A 125 4.68 1.00 10.96
N LEU A 126 3.65 0.40 11.54
CA LEU A 126 3.76 -0.31 12.82
C LEU A 126 4.80 -1.42 12.74
N SER A 127 4.77 -2.21 11.66
CA SER A 127 5.74 -3.26 11.41
C SER A 127 7.18 -2.73 11.35
N ARG A 128 7.41 -1.65 10.60
CA ARG A 128 8.74 -1.03 10.49
C ARG A 128 9.19 -0.36 11.78
N LEU A 129 8.28 0.04 12.66
CA LEU A 129 8.58 0.58 14.00
C LEU A 129 8.76 -0.51 15.07
N HIS A 130 8.51 -1.80 14.76
CA HIS A 130 8.38 -2.87 15.77
C HIS A 130 7.34 -2.55 16.86
N LEU A 131 6.27 -1.86 16.48
CA LEU A 131 5.14 -1.61 17.38
C LEU A 131 4.08 -2.69 17.16
N ASP A 132 3.71 -3.37 18.24
CA ASP A 132 2.67 -4.38 18.24
C ASP A 132 1.59 -4.04 19.27
N PRO A 133 0.70 -3.08 18.95
CA PRO A 133 -0.34 -2.64 19.89
C PRO A 133 -1.39 -3.72 20.18
N LEU A 134 -1.51 -4.73 19.32
CA LEU A 134 -2.51 -5.80 19.44
C LEU A 134 -1.92 -7.10 20.03
N GLY A 135 -0.61 -7.18 20.24
CA GLY A 135 0.07 -8.33 20.86
C GLY A 135 0.17 -9.56 19.95
N TYR A 136 0.07 -9.40 18.63
CA TYR A 136 0.12 -10.50 17.67
C TYR A 136 1.54 -10.88 17.23
N GLY A 137 2.50 -9.97 17.34
CA GLY A 137 3.88 -10.11 16.88
C GLY A 137 4.04 -10.05 15.36
N GLU A 138 5.28 -9.89 14.91
CA GLU A 138 5.62 -10.09 13.49
C GLU A 138 5.62 -11.59 13.15
N PRO A 139 5.19 -11.99 11.92
CA PRO A 139 4.97 -11.15 10.74
C PRO A 139 3.52 -10.63 10.53
N LEU A 140 2.64 -10.71 11.53
CA LEU A 140 1.20 -10.43 11.36
C LEU A 140 0.91 -8.94 11.08
N GLY A 141 1.74 -8.04 11.59
CA GLY A 141 1.69 -6.61 11.27
C GLY A 141 1.92 -6.36 9.78
N LEU A 142 3.00 -6.92 9.22
CA LEU A 142 3.29 -6.80 7.80
C LEU A 142 2.27 -7.53 6.92
N LEU A 143 1.75 -8.68 7.38
CA LEU A 143 0.71 -9.44 6.67
C LEU A 143 -0.61 -8.66 6.58
N THR A 144 -0.93 -7.84 7.58
CA THR A 144 -2.04 -6.87 7.50
C THR A 144 -1.78 -5.88 6.37
N GLY A 145 -0.56 -5.35 6.28
CA GLY A 145 -0.10 -4.55 5.14
C GLY A 145 -0.38 -5.25 3.81
N VAL A 146 0.04 -6.51 3.65
CA VAL A 146 -0.20 -7.29 2.43
C VAL A 146 -1.70 -7.47 2.16
N HIS A 147 -2.48 -7.91 3.15
CA HIS A 147 -3.92 -8.17 2.99
C HIS A 147 -4.68 -6.95 2.49
N PHE A 148 -4.43 -5.78 3.05
CA PHE A 148 -5.17 -4.57 2.69
C PHE A 148 -4.78 -4.02 1.30
N HIS A 149 -3.52 -4.14 0.91
CA HIS A 149 -3.09 -3.71 -0.43
C HIS A 149 -3.46 -4.70 -1.55
N PHE A 150 -3.65 -5.98 -1.22
CA PHE A 150 -4.07 -7.00 -2.18
C PHE A 150 -5.57 -7.27 -2.09
N ALA A 151 -6.05 -7.93 -1.04
CA ALA A 151 -7.44 -8.35 -0.97
C ALA A 151 -8.41 -7.16 -0.85
N ALA A 152 -8.23 -6.29 0.14
CA ALA A 152 -9.17 -5.21 0.40
C ALA A 152 -9.16 -4.11 -0.67
N PHE A 153 -8.07 -3.98 -1.42
CA PHE A 153 -7.92 -3.01 -2.49
C PHE A 153 -8.26 -3.57 -3.87
N VAL A 154 -7.70 -4.72 -4.23
CA VAL A 154 -7.82 -5.27 -5.59
C VAL A 154 -9.19 -5.90 -5.84
N ALA A 155 -9.78 -6.57 -4.84
CA ALA A 155 -11.08 -7.22 -5.03
C ALA A 155 -12.20 -6.20 -5.36
N PRO A 156 -12.35 -5.07 -4.63
CA PRO A 156 -13.34 -4.07 -5.01
C PRO A 156 -12.99 -3.36 -6.32
N LEU A 157 -11.71 -3.16 -6.66
CA LEU A 157 -11.33 -2.63 -7.96
C LEU A 157 -11.85 -3.50 -9.11
N PHE A 158 -11.64 -4.82 -9.06
CA PHE A 158 -12.15 -5.72 -10.10
C PHE A 158 -13.67 -5.81 -10.12
N ALA A 159 -14.32 -5.78 -8.96
CA ALA A 159 -15.77 -5.79 -8.89
C ALA A 159 -16.43 -4.54 -9.50
N GLY A 160 -15.70 -3.41 -9.57
CA GLY A 160 -16.19 -2.16 -10.12
C GLY A 160 -15.74 -1.83 -11.55
N ALA A 161 -14.87 -2.66 -12.14
CA ALA A 161 -14.29 -2.48 -13.47
C ALA A 161 -15.19 -2.96 -14.63
#